data_AF-A0A9W3GT25-F1
#
_entry.id   AF-A0A9W3GT25-F1
#
_cell.length_a   1.000
_cell.length_b   1.000
_cell.length_c   1.000
_cell.angle_alpha   90.00
_cell.angle_beta   90.00
_cell.angle_gamma   90.00
#
_symmetry.space_group_name_H-M   'P 1'
#
loop_
_entity.id
_entity.type
_entity.pdbx_description
1 polymer ?
#
loop_
_entity_poly.entity_id
_entity_poly.type
_entity_poly.pdbx_seq_one_letter_code
_entity_poly.pdbx_strand_id
1 'polypeptide(L)'
;MQDEIETEEIIKDIFRQGKTCFIPRYQFQSSHMDMVRLASPEEISSLPRTSWNIPQPGEDEVREEALSTGGLDLIFMPGLGFDNHGNRLGRGKGYYDTYLKRCLQSQDGKPYTLALAFREQICPQVPVDENDVKVDEVLYEDSSAP
;
A
#
# COMPACT_ATOMS: atom_id res chain seq x y z
N MET A 1 -5.54 -6.43 -6.21
CA MET A 1 -5.46 -7.37 -7.37
C MET A 1 -6.22 -8.65 -7.02
N GLN A 2 -6.32 -9.66 -7.90
CA GLN A 2 -7.09 -10.89 -7.58
C GLN A 2 -6.41 -11.79 -6.54
N ASP A 3 -5.10 -11.63 -6.38
CA ASP A 3 -4.22 -12.38 -5.46
C ASP A 3 -3.89 -11.59 -4.18
N GLU A 4 -4.68 -10.58 -3.86
CA GLU A 4 -4.54 -9.72 -2.68
C GLU A 4 -5.86 -9.64 -1.93
N ILE A 5 -5.80 -9.31 -0.63
CA ILE A 5 -6.99 -9.01 0.17
C ILE A 5 -7.77 -7.86 -0.50
N GLU A 6 -9.07 -8.05 -0.67
CA GLU A 6 -9.96 -6.99 -1.20
C GLU A 6 -10.07 -5.85 -0.17
N THR A 7 -9.89 -4.62 -0.63
CA THR A 7 -9.82 -3.42 0.23
C THR A 7 -10.97 -2.45 0.01
N GLU A 8 -11.92 -2.77 -0.90
CA GLU A 8 -13.06 -1.89 -1.21
C GLU A 8 -13.86 -1.46 0.03
N GLU A 9 -14.21 -2.39 0.92
CA GLU A 9 -14.97 -2.04 2.14
C GLU A 9 -14.15 -1.21 3.14
N ILE A 10 -12.83 -1.44 3.20
CA ILE A 10 -11.92 -0.61 4.02
C ILE A 10 -11.92 0.82 3.48
N ILE A 11 -11.83 0.99 2.16
CA ILE A 11 -11.86 2.30 1.52
C ILE A 11 -13.18 3.02 1.81
N LYS A 12 -14.33 2.34 1.65
CA LYS A 12 -15.63 2.91 2.01
C LYS A 12 -15.66 3.36 3.46
N ASP A 13 -15.13 2.56 4.38
CA ASP A 13 -15.11 2.89 5.79
C ASP A 13 -14.19 4.08 6.14
N ILE A 14 -13.02 4.19 5.49
CA ILE A 14 -12.13 5.35 5.60
C ILE A 14 -12.90 6.65 5.32
N PHE A 15 -13.69 6.68 4.25
CA PHE A 15 -14.51 7.86 3.92
C PHE A 15 -15.68 8.06 4.88
N ARG A 16 -16.38 6.99 5.31
CA ARG A 16 -17.46 7.09 6.32
C ARG A 16 -16.95 7.69 7.63
N GLN A 17 -15.71 7.40 8.02
CA GLN A 17 -15.06 7.95 9.20
C GLN A 17 -14.47 9.35 9.00
N GLY A 18 -14.61 9.95 7.81
CA GLY A 18 -14.07 11.28 7.50
C GLY A 18 -12.55 11.36 7.44
N LYS A 19 -11.87 10.22 7.21
CA LYS A 19 -10.42 10.17 7.03
C LYS A 19 -10.03 10.56 5.61
N THR A 20 -8.81 11.03 5.42
CA THR A 20 -8.25 11.28 4.09
C THR A 20 -7.70 9.98 3.51
N CYS A 21 -8.05 9.67 2.26
CA CYS A 21 -7.62 8.46 1.56
C CYS A 21 -6.64 8.82 0.44
N PHE A 22 -5.53 8.11 0.37
CA PHE A 22 -4.57 8.16 -0.73
C PHE A 22 -4.38 6.76 -1.33
N ILE A 23 -4.24 6.70 -2.65
CA ILE A 23 -4.03 5.45 -3.40
C ILE A 23 -2.71 5.51 -4.19
N PRO A 24 -2.08 4.37 -4.48
CA PRO A 24 -0.83 4.36 -5.24
C PRO A 24 -1.05 4.76 -6.70
N ARG A 25 -0.18 5.64 -7.21
CA ARG A 25 0.00 5.92 -8.64
C ARG A 25 1.42 5.53 -9.04
N TYR A 26 1.54 4.52 -9.90
CA TYR A 26 2.83 3.97 -10.33
C TYR A 26 3.36 4.70 -11.58
N GLN A 27 4.67 4.92 -11.63
CA GLN A 27 5.37 5.32 -12.85
C GLN A 27 6.08 4.11 -13.46
N PHE A 28 5.55 3.58 -14.57
CA PHE A 28 6.00 2.30 -15.16
C PHE A 28 7.47 2.26 -15.62
N GLN A 29 8.06 3.43 -15.88
CA GLN A 29 9.42 3.56 -16.38
C GLN A 29 10.47 3.48 -15.26
N SER A 30 10.06 3.50 -13.99
CA SER A 30 10.95 3.52 -12.83
C SER A 30 10.38 2.68 -11.67
N SER A 31 11.06 2.65 -10.52
CA SER A 31 10.51 2.13 -9.26
C SER A 31 9.80 3.23 -8.45
N HIS A 32 9.38 4.31 -9.11
CA HIS A 32 8.75 5.46 -8.47
C HIS A 32 7.24 5.27 -8.36
N MET A 33 6.71 5.61 -7.18
CA MET A 33 5.30 5.58 -6.85
C MET A 33 5.01 6.77 -5.95
N ASP A 34 3.87 7.43 -6.16
CA ASP A 34 3.33 8.41 -5.23
C ASP A 34 1.97 7.94 -4.70
N MET A 35 1.62 8.39 -3.50
CA MET A 35 0.29 8.19 -2.93
C MET A 35 -0.52 9.45 -3.21
N VAL A 36 -1.54 9.33 -4.06
CA VAL A 36 -2.36 10.45 -4.56
C VAL A 36 -3.76 10.42 -3.96
N ARG A 37 -4.30 11.59 -3.65
CA ARG A 37 -5.56 11.72 -2.94
C ARG A 37 -6.74 11.25 -3.78
N LEU A 38 -7.56 10.43 -3.15
CA LEU A 38 -8.86 10.01 -3.66
C LEU A 38 -9.95 10.90 -3.09
N ALA A 39 -10.87 11.38 -3.92
CA ALA A 39 -11.94 12.30 -3.55
C ALA A 39 -13.18 11.59 -2.99
N SER A 40 -13.45 10.36 -3.45
CA SER A 40 -14.59 9.55 -2.99
C SER A 40 -14.35 8.05 -3.24
N PRO A 41 -15.05 7.14 -2.53
CA PRO A 41 -14.93 5.71 -2.81
C PRO A 41 -15.44 5.33 -4.20
N GLU A 42 -16.46 6.03 -4.73
CA GLU A 42 -17.02 5.78 -6.05
C GLU A 42 -16.04 6.10 -7.18
N GLU A 43 -15.15 7.07 -6.96
CA GLU A 43 -14.16 7.51 -7.94
C GLU A 43 -13.25 6.37 -8.39
N ILE A 44 -12.84 5.46 -7.50
CA ILE A 44 -11.97 4.31 -7.82
C ILE A 44 -12.48 3.52 -9.02
N SER A 45 -13.79 3.33 -9.11
CA SER A 45 -14.41 2.53 -10.18
C SER A 45 -14.38 3.25 -11.53
N SER A 46 -14.23 4.57 -11.52
CA SER A 46 -14.17 5.42 -12.72
C SER A 46 -12.75 5.68 -13.22
N LEU A 47 -11.73 5.38 -12.42
CA LEU A 47 -10.33 5.60 -12.79
C LEU A 47 -9.91 4.70 -13.96
N PRO A 48 -9.02 5.19 -14.85
CA PRO A 48 -8.42 4.34 -15.86
C PRO A 48 -7.60 3.23 -15.20
N ARG A 49 -7.49 2.10 -15.91
CA ARG A 49 -6.76 0.94 -15.41
C ARG A 49 -5.40 0.83 -16.08
N THR A 50 -4.42 0.45 -15.27
CA THR A 50 -3.07 0.13 -15.72
C THR A 50 -3.02 -1.19 -16.50
N SER A 51 -1.86 -1.53 -17.07
CA SER A 51 -1.60 -2.84 -17.67
C SER A 51 -1.71 -4.00 -16.66
N TRP A 52 -1.66 -3.71 -15.36
CA TRP A 52 -1.89 -4.67 -14.27
C TRP A 52 -3.34 -4.68 -13.77
N ASN A 53 -4.24 -4.04 -14.50
CA ASN A 53 -5.66 -3.93 -14.18
C ASN A 53 -5.95 -3.22 -12.84
N ILE A 54 -5.01 -2.44 -12.31
CA ILE A 54 -5.19 -1.61 -11.10
C ILE A 54 -5.74 -0.23 -11.51
N PRO A 55 -6.79 0.28 -10.85
CA PRO A 55 -7.27 1.65 -11.05
C PRO A 55 -6.27 2.68 -10.50
N GLN A 56 -5.89 3.68 -11.31
CA GLN A 56 -5.12 4.83 -10.85
C GLN A 56 -5.46 6.08 -11.70
N PRO A 57 -5.26 7.31 -11.19
CA PRO A 57 -5.39 8.53 -12.00
C PRO A 57 -4.44 8.55 -13.20
N GLY A 58 -4.81 9.30 -14.24
CA GLY A 58 -3.98 9.46 -15.43
C GLY A 58 -2.62 10.11 -15.10
N GLU A 59 -1.62 9.89 -15.96
CA GLU A 59 -0.27 10.46 -15.76
C GLU A 59 -0.29 11.99 -15.79
N ASP A 60 -1.10 12.59 -16.68
CA ASP A 60 -1.24 14.05 -16.83
C ASP A 60 -2.17 14.69 -15.78
N GLU A 61 -2.77 13.88 -14.91
CA GLU A 61 -3.73 14.35 -13.94
C GLU A 61 -3.05 14.87 -12.67
N VAL A 62 -3.21 16.15 -12.39
CA VAL A 62 -2.66 16.76 -11.18
C VAL A 62 -3.49 16.34 -9.97
N ARG A 63 -2.83 15.69 -9.01
CA ARG A 63 -3.42 15.20 -7.77
C ARG A 63 -2.60 15.65 -6.57
N GLU A 64 -3.28 15.83 -5.46
CA GLU A 64 -2.64 16.08 -4.16
C GLU A 64 -1.86 14.84 -3.72
N GLU A 65 -0.56 14.99 -3.46
CA GLU A 65 0.33 13.90 -3.03
C GLU A 65 0.50 13.92 -1.51
N ALA A 66 0.45 12.75 -0.87
CA ALA A 66 0.52 12.65 0.57
C ALA A 66 1.78 13.31 1.17
N LEU A 67 2.96 13.06 0.57
CA LEU A 67 4.24 13.64 1.03
C LEU A 67 4.34 15.15 0.82
N SER A 68 3.45 15.76 0.03
CA SER A 68 3.37 17.22 -0.13
C SER A 68 2.39 17.88 0.85
N THR A 69 1.62 17.08 1.60
CA THR A 69 0.49 17.53 2.42
C THR A 69 0.52 17.02 3.85
N GLY A 70 1.70 16.67 4.36
CA GLY A 70 1.90 16.24 5.75
C GLY A 70 2.07 14.74 5.93
N GLY A 71 2.29 13.99 4.85
CA GLY A 71 2.62 12.57 4.91
C GLY A 71 1.40 11.66 5.13
N LEU A 72 1.65 10.51 5.76
CA LEU A 72 0.65 9.49 6.02
C LEU A 72 0.77 9.02 7.47
N ASP A 73 -0.37 8.77 8.12
CA ASP A 73 -0.39 8.15 9.44
C ASP A 73 -0.26 6.62 9.35
N LEU A 74 -0.90 6.02 8.34
CA LEU A 74 -1.03 4.58 8.14
C LEU A 74 -0.89 4.24 6.64
N ILE A 75 -0.17 3.17 6.35
CA ILE A 75 -0.15 2.54 5.02
C ILE A 75 -0.57 1.08 5.13
N PHE A 76 -1.59 0.71 4.35
CA PHE A 76 -1.90 -0.70 4.09
C PHE A 76 -0.91 -1.27 3.09
N MET A 77 -0.16 -2.30 3.51
CA MET A 77 0.96 -2.84 2.75
C MET A 77 0.56 -4.11 2.00
N PRO A 78 0.55 -4.11 0.65
CA PRO A 78 0.36 -5.32 -0.13
C PRO A 78 1.67 -6.11 -0.26
N GLY A 79 1.56 -7.41 -0.52
CA GLY A 79 2.69 -8.30 -0.71
C GLY A 79 2.24 -9.69 -1.17
N LEU A 80 3.19 -10.44 -1.71
CA LEU A 80 3.01 -11.85 -2.07
C LEU A 80 3.22 -12.78 -0.88
N GLY A 81 4.02 -12.34 0.11
CA GLY A 81 4.28 -13.10 1.31
C GLY A 81 4.83 -12.23 2.44
N PHE A 82 4.60 -12.68 3.66
CA PHE A 82 5.04 -12.01 4.89
C PHE A 82 5.52 -13.05 5.90
N ASP A 83 6.42 -12.69 6.80
CA ASP A 83 6.77 -13.53 7.96
C ASP A 83 6.50 -12.86 9.30
N ASN A 84 6.65 -13.64 10.38
CA ASN A 84 6.42 -13.20 11.76
C ASN A 84 7.45 -12.17 12.26
N HIS A 85 8.39 -11.75 11.42
CA HIS A 85 9.38 -10.71 11.72
C HIS A 85 9.10 -9.40 10.97
N GLY A 86 7.94 -9.32 10.29
CA GLY A 86 7.53 -8.17 9.49
C GLY A 86 8.27 -8.08 8.16
N ASN A 87 9.02 -9.11 7.75
CA ASN A 87 9.61 -9.12 6.42
C ASN A 87 8.51 -9.32 5.37
N ARG A 88 8.68 -8.69 4.20
CA ARG A 88 7.66 -8.65 3.15
C ARG A 88 8.27 -8.99 1.80
N LEU A 89 7.67 -9.94 1.10
CA LEU A 89 7.98 -10.27 -0.29
C LEU A 89 7.05 -9.48 -1.22
N GLY A 90 7.59 -8.46 -1.88
CA GLY A 90 6.87 -7.71 -2.93
C GLY A 90 6.87 -8.43 -4.28
N ARG A 91 6.36 -7.75 -5.33
CA ARG A 91 6.39 -8.24 -6.72
C ARG A 91 7.73 -7.98 -7.45
N GLY A 92 8.79 -7.60 -6.73
CA GLY A 92 10.15 -7.44 -7.25
C GLY A 92 10.53 -6.07 -7.82
N LYS A 93 9.61 -5.11 -7.93
CA LYS A 93 9.91 -3.75 -8.43
C LYS A 93 10.33 -2.74 -7.36
N GLY A 94 10.21 -3.08 -6.08
CA GLY A 94 10.66 -2.23 -4.96
C GLY A 94 9.92 -0.89 -4.81
N TYR A 95 8.71 -0.73 -5.38
CA TYR A 95 7.94 0.52 -5.28
C TYR A 95 7.68 0.93 -3.83
N TYR A 96 7.17 0.00 -3.03
CA TYR A 96 6.87 0.25 -1.62
C TYR A 96 8.13 0.50 -0.79
N ASP A 97 9.22 -0.22 -1.03
CA ASP A 97 10.49 -0.02 -0.32
C ASP A 97 11.09 1.36 -0.66
N THR A 98 11.02 1.76 -1.93
CA THR A 98 11.41 3.10 -2.39
C THR A 98 10.53 4.18 -1.75
N TYR A 99 9.22 3.97 -1.69
CA TYR A 99 8.29 4.93 -1.11
C TYR A 99 8.47 5.07 0.41
N LEU A 100 8.62 3.97 1.15
CA LEU A 100 8.86 4.00 2.60
C LEU A 100 10.18 4.70 2.95
N LYS A 101 11.23 4.54 2.14
CA LYS A 101 12.48 5.31 2.29
C LYS A 101 12.25 6.81 2.11
N ARG A 102 11.38 7.22 1.18
CA ARG A 102 11.00 8.64 1.01
C ARG A 102 10.21 9.17 2.21
N CYS A 103 9.29 8.37 2.77
CA CYS A 103 8.59 8.74 4.02
C CYS A 103 9.57 8.91 5.18
N LEU A 104 10.54 8.01 5.34
CA LEU A 104 11.57 8.12 6.40
C LEU A 104 12.42 9.40 6.29
N GLN A 105 12.54 9.96 5.09
CA GLN A 105 13.28 11.19 4.81
C GLN A 105 12.38 12.44 4.86
N SER A 106 11.05 12.29 4.94
CA SER A 106 10.13 13.42 5.05
C SER A 106 10.11 13.97 6.49
N GLN A 107 9.62 15.19 6.64
CA GLN A 107 9.52 15.83 7.96
C GLN A 107 8.48 15.17 8.87
N ASP A 108 7.50 14.47 8.28
CA ASP A 108 6.39 13.82 8.97
C ASP A 108 6.76 12.43 9.53
N GLY A 109 7.88 11.86 9.08
CA GLY A 109 8.42 10.59 9.57
C GLY A 109 7.79 9.34 8.96
N LYS A 110 8.09 8.18 9.56
CA LYS A 110 7.61 6.88 9.07
C LYS A 110 6.11 6.71 9.42
N PRO A 111 5.23 6.42 8.45
CA PRO A 111 3.87 5.98 8.74
C PRO A 111 3.88 4.63 9.45
N TYR A 112 2.82 4.32 10.19
CA TYR A 112 2.56 2.96 10.63
C TYR A 112 2.27 2.08 9.40
N THR A 113 2.88 0.90 9.34
CA THR A 113 2.76 -0.01 8.19
C THR A 113 2.04 -1.30 8.59
N LEU A 114 0.85 -1.49 8.02
CA LEU A 114 -0.05 -2.61 8.34
C LEU A 114 -0.27 -3.47 7.11
N ALA A 115 0.31 -4.67 7.09
CA ALA A 115 0.08 -5.61 6.01
C ALA A 115 -1.24 -6.35 6.19
N LEU A 116 -1.99 -6.50 5.10
CA LEU A 116 -3.17 -7.36 5.03
C LEU A 116 -2.81 -8.58 4.20
N ALA A 117 -2.87 -9.76 4.80
CA ALA A 117 -2.43 -11.00 4.19
C ALA A 117 -3.48 -12.10 4.32
N PHE A 118 -3.62 -12.91 3.27
CA PHE A 118 -4.21 -14.23 3.41
C PHE A 118 -3.29 -15.11 4.25
N ARG A 119 -3.85 -16.13 4.89
CA ARG A 119 -3.06 -17.09 5.66
C ARG A 119 -2.00 -17.78 4.81
N GLU A 120 -2.33 -18.07 3.56
CA GLU A 120 -1.46 -18.70 2.57
C GLU A 120 -0.23 -17.84 2.23
N GLN A 121 -0.28 -16.55 2.54
CA GLN A 121 0.82 -15.60 2.33
C GLN A 121 1.77 -15.55 3.55
N ILE A 122 1.46 -16.22 4.66
CA ILE A 122 2.33 -16.28 5.83
C ILE A 122 3.40 -17.36 5.64
N CYS A 123 4.65 -16.92 5.54
CA CYS A 123 5.82 -17.73 5.28
C CYS A 123 6.62 -17.97 6.57
N PRO A 124 7.29 -19.12 6.72
CA PRO A 124 8.22 -19.34 7.84
C PRO A 124 9.36 -18.32 7.87
N GLN A 125 9.86 -17.94 6.70
CA GLN A 125 10.91 -16.95 6.52
C GLN A 125 10.79 -16.35 5.12
N VAL A 126 10.78 -15.02 5.04
CA VAL A 126 10.90 -14.31 3.77
C VAL A 126 12.37 -13.97 3.51
N PRO A 127 12.92 -14.29 2.33
CA PRO A 127 14.26 -13.82 1.97
C PRO A 127 14.23 -12.30 1.78
N VAL A 128 15.17 -11.61 2.41
CA VAL A 128 15.29 -10.15 2.38
C VAL A 128 16.70 -9.71 2.04
N ASP A 129 16.83 -8.52 1.49
CA ASP A 129 18.07 -7.79 1.31
C ASP A 129 18.16 -6.54 2.21
N GLU A 130 19.24 -5.77 2.08
CA GLU A 130 19.48 -4.54 2.87
C GLU A 130 18.57 -3.36 2.48
N ASN A 131 17.90 -3.47 1.33
CA ASN A 131 17.02 -2.45 0.80
C ASN A 131 15.54 -2.66 1.18
N ASP A 132 15.18 -3.88 1.58
CA ASP A 132 13.84 -4.24 2.01
C ASP A 132 13.45 -3.56 3.33
N VAL A 133 12.24 -3.01 3.37
CA VAL A 133 11.71 -2.33 4.56
C VAL A 133 10.66 -3.20 5.23
N LYS A 134 10.88 -3.49 6.52
CA LYS A 134 9.93 -4.24 7.35
C LYS A 134 8.63 -3.48 7.58
N VAL A 135 7.53 -4.23 7.60
CA VAL A 135 6.23 -3.72 8.09
C VAL A 135 6.18 -3.78 9.62
N ASP A 136 5.34 -2.94 10.22
CA ASP A 136 5.19 -2.87 11.67
C ASP A 136 4.26 -3.98 12.18
N GLU A 137 3.23 -4.33 11.41
CA GLU A 137 2.26 -5.39 11.74
C GLU A 137 1.77 -6.13 10.49
N VAL A 138 1.44 -7.42 10.66
CA VAL A 138 0.84 -8.27 9.64
C VAL A 138 -0.47 -8.84 10.19
N LEU A 139 -1.59 -8.45 9.58
CA LEU A 139 -2.91 -8.99 9.88
C LEU A 139 -3.27 -10.09 8.89
N TYR A 140 -3.72 -11.22 9.42
CA TYR A 140 -4.23 -12.36 8.67
C TYR A 140 -5.28 -13.10 9.49
N GLU A 141 -6.11 -13.91 8.84
CA GLU A 141 -7.11 -14.72 9.53
C GLU A 141 -6.44 -15.79 10.40
N ASP A 142 -6.67 -15.72 11.71
CA ASP A 142 -6.27 -16.77 12.64
C ASP A 142 -7.41 -17.78 12.82
N SER A 143 -7.14 -19.04 12.48
CA SER A 143 -8.04 -20.17 12.70
C SER A 143 -8.34 -20.48 14.18
N SER A 144 -7.76 -19.73 15.11
CA SER A 144 -8.07 -19.83 16.54
C SER A 144 -9.23 -18.93 16.98
N ALA A 145 -9.74 -18.06 16.10
CA ALA A 145 -10.93 -17.27 16.38
C ALA A 145 -12.18 -18.17 16.39
N PRO A 146 -12.98 -18.16 17.49
CA PRO A 146 -14.13 -19.04 17.67
C PRO A 146 -15.30 -18.76 16.72
#